data_AF-A0A430ABF4-F1
#
_entry.id   AF-A0A430ABF4-F1
#
_cell.length_a   1.000
_cell.length_b   1.000
_cell.length_c   1.000
_cell.angle_alpha   90.00
_cell.angle_beta   90.00
_cell.angle_gamma   90.00
#
_symmetry.space_group_name_H-M   'P 1'
#
loop_
_entity.id
_entity.type
_entity.pdbx_description
1 polymer ?
#
loop_
_entity_poly.entity_id
_entity_poly.type
_entity_poly.pdbx_seq_one_letter_code
_entity_poly.pdbx_strand_id
1 'polypeptide(L)'
;MIYKDNDYTHHMAHLTSSMCKKQLGNNKPLFFVGETIISGFVVPDDDPKLVADKDSDNSNPLFDIAAASINIRTKDAKEELSVEEIFTIEPTYLYLEDVTIKSLASGNKTSLAAFALRISSIDGLSAGSLD
;
A
#
# COMPACT_ATOMS: atom_id res chain seq x y z
N MET A 1 -15.64 -13.38 -14.01
CA MET A 1 -15.31 -12.05 -14.60
C MET A 1 -14.33 -11.37 -13.65
N ILE A 2 -13.05 -11.76 -13.71
CA ILE A 2 -11.96 -11.38 -12.77
C ILE A 2 -10.88 -10.59 -13.55
N TYR A 3 -11.30 -9.72 -14.49
CA TYR A 3 -10.40 -9.11 -15.49
C TYR A 3 -10.63 -7.61 -15.67
N LYS A 4 -10.85 -6.87 -14.58
CA LYS A 4 -10.83 -5.39 -14.59
C LYS A 4 -10.03 -4.76 -13.44
N ASP A 5 -9.53 -5.56 -12.50
CA ASP A 5 -8.75 -5.04 -11.38
C ASP A 5 -7.29 -4.73 -11.74
N ASN A 6 -6.75 -5.29 -12.83
CA ASN A 6 -5.32 -5.17 -13.17
C ASN A 6 -4.93 -3.76 -13.63
N ASP A 7 -5.42 -3.25 -14.77
CA ASP A 7 -4.98 -1.92 -15.23
C ASP A 7 -5.21 -0.79 -14.22
N TYR A 8 -6.30 -0.87 -13.44
CA TYR A 8 -6.59 0.09 -12.38
C TYR A 8 -5.61 0.01 -11.21
N THR A 9 -5.35 -1.21 -10.73
CA THR A 9 -4.44 -1.44 -9.60
C THR A 9 -2.99 -1.16 -10.02
N HIS A 10 -2.60 -1.45 -11.27
CA HIS A 10 -1.34 -1.05 -11.87
C HIS A 10 -1.17 0.47 -11.96
N HIS A 11 -2.15 1.19 -12.50
CA HIS A 11 -2.09 2.65 -12.57
C HIS A 11 -2.06 3.29 -11.18
N MET A 12 -2.79 2.73 -10.21
CA MET A 12 -2.74 3.19 -8.82
C MET A 12 -1.40 2.90 -8.14
N ALA A 13 -0.81 1.72 -8.34
CA ALA A 13 0.54 1.41 -7.88
C ALA A 13 1.58 2.37 -8.51
N HIS A 14 1.47 2.66 -9.80
CA HIS A 14 2.36 3.61 -10.47
C HIS A 14 2.22 5.05 -9.93
N LEU A 15 0.98 5.52 -9.76
CA LEU A 15 0.68 6.85 -9.23
C LEU A 15 1.09 7.00 -7.77
N THR A 16 0.91 5.97 -6.96
CA THR A 16 1.33 5.94 -5.55
C THR A 16 2.86 5.89 -5.41
N SER A 17 3.56 5.10 -6.23
CA SER A 17 5.04 5.13 -6.26
C SER A 17 5.60 6.51 -6.63
N SER A 18 4.91 7.21 -7.54
CA SER A 18 5.25 8.57 -7.94
C SER A 18 5.00 9.58 -6.81
N MET A 19 4.05 9.30 -5.92
CA MET A 19 3.81 10.08 -4.71
C MET A 19 4.82 9.81 -3.61
N CYS A 20 5.27 8.56 -3.39
CA CYS A 20 6.38 8.27 -2.48
C CYS A 20 7.61 9.12 -2.82
N LYS A 21 7.94 9.19 -4.12
CA LYS A 21 9.07 9.99 -4.63
C LYS A 21 8.90 11.50 -4.46
N LYS A 22 7.66 11.98 -4.33
CA LYS A 22 7.31 13.40 -4.20
C LYS A 22 6.86 13.79 -2.79
N GLN A 23 6.86 12.87 -1.81
CA GLN A 23 6.62 13.21 -0.41
C GLN A 23 7.77 14.10 0.07
N LEU A 24 7.50 15.41 0.11
CA LEU A 24 8.41 16.43 0.62
C LEU A 24 7.90 16.90 1.98
N GLY A 25 8.64 16.61 3.06
CA GLY A 25 8.32 17.05 4.42
C GLY A 25 7.08 16.33 5.01
N ASN A 26 6.19 17.09 5.65
CA ASN A 26 5.03 16.56 6.39
C ASN A 26 3.78 16.29 5.52
N ASN A 27 3.85 16.49 4.20
CA ASN A 27 2.70 16.26 3.32
C ASN A 27 2.52 14.77 3.05
N LYS A 28 1.57 14.17 3.77
CA LYS A 28 1.16 12.78 3.59
C LYS A 28 0.06 12.70 2.51
N PRO A 29 0.07 11.69 1.63
CA PRO A 29 -1.08 11.42 0.76
C PRO A 29 -2.34 11.21 1.60
N LEU A 30 -3.47 11.61 1.03
CA LEU A 30 -4.80 11.37 1.56
C LEU A 30 -5.51 10.40 0.63
N PHE A 31 -5.92 9.26 1.15
CA PHE A 31 -6.67 8.22 0.46
C PHE A 31 -8.13 8.26 0.92
N PHE A 32 -9.06 8.43 -0.02
CA PHE A 32 -10.49 8.38 0.25
C PHE A 32 -10.97 6.94 0.11
N VAL A 33 -11.61 6.42 1.16
CA VAL A 33 -12.13 5.05 1.23
C VAL A 33 -13.52 5.12 1.88
N GLY A 34 -14.57 5.13 1.06
CA GLY A 34 -15.94 5.38 1.48
C GLY A 34 -16.08 6.67 2.28
N GLU A 35 -16.60 6.56 3.51
CA GLU A 35 -16.76 7.68 4.44
C GLU A 35 -15.53 7.91 5.34
N THR A 36 -14.35 7.49 4.87
CA THR A 36 -13.10 7.59 5.63
C THR A 36 -11.99 8.21 4.78
N ILE A 37 -11.15 9.03 5.42
CA ILE A 37 -9.88 9.47 4.85
C ILE A 37 -8.75 8.79 5.62
N ILE A 38 -7.84 8.13 4.90
CA ILE A 38 -6.64 7.50 5.43
C ILE A 38 -5.43 8.32 4.97
N SER A 39 -4.52 8.63 5.87
CA SER A 39 -3.29 9.36 5.56
C SER A 39 -2.10 8.68 6.23
N GLY A 40 -0.96 8.57 5.54
CA GLY A 40 0.25 7.92 6.05
C GLY A 40 1.42 8.07 5.09
N PHE A 41 2.63 7.73 5.53
CA PHE A 41 3.79 7.61 4.65
C PHE A 41 3.71 6.30 3.89
N VAL A 42 3.82 6.35 2.57
CA VAL A 42 3.77 5.13 1.76
C VAL A 42 5.14 4.47 1.82
N VAL A 43 5.17 3.20 2.21
CA VAL A 43 6.38 2.38 2.21
C VAL A 43 6.68 1.98 0.77
N PRO A 44 7.87 2.31 0.22
CA PRO A 44 8.27 1.91 -1.13
C PRO A 44 8.31 0.40 -1.31
N ASP A 45 8.00 -0.10 -2.52
CA ASP A 45 8.00 -1.54 -2.81
C ASP A 45 9.39 -2.19 -2.67
N ASP A 46 10.47 -1.41 -2.83
CA ASP A 46 11.85 -1.82 -2.65
C ASP A 46 12.38 -1.61 -1.22
N ASP A 47 11.51 -1.18 -0.29
CA ASP A 47 11.88 -1.01 1.11
C ASP A 47 12.27 -2.36 1.72
N PRO A 48 13.44 -2.46 2.40
CA PRO A 48 13.88 -3.70 3.02
C PRO A 48 12.83 -4.35 3.94
N LYS A 49 11.94 -3.57 4.56
CA LYS A 49 10.85 -4.10 5.41
C LYS A 49 9.86 -4.98 4.64
N LEU A 50 9.69 -4.75 3.33
CA LEU A 50 8.78 -5.49 2.46
C LEU A 50 9.48 -6.60 1.68
N VAL A 51 10.81 -6.59 1.61
CA VAL A 51 11.59 -7.52 0.77
C VAL A 51 12.42 -8.49 1.62
N ALA A 52 12.59 -8.23 2.91
CA ALA A 52 13.43 -9.06 3.75
C ALA A 52 12.92 -10.50 3.88
N ASP A 53 13.87 -11.44 3.92
CA ASP A 53 13.63 -12.80 4.36
C ASP A 53 13.18 -12.81 5.83
N LYS A 54 12.49 -13.90 6.22
CA LYS A 54 11.77 -14.13 7.50
C LYS A 54 12.49 -13.76 8.82
N ASP A 55 13.74 -13.31 8.76
CA ASP A 55 14.61 -12.97 9.88
C ASP A 55 14.87 -11.45 10.01
N SER A 56 14.23 -10.57 9.23
CA SER A 56 14.29 -9.14 9.55
C SER A 56 13.53 -8.87 10.84
N ASP A 57 14.25 -8.36 11.83
CA ASP A 57 13.73 -7.91 13.13
C ASP A 57 12.91 -6.61 12.95
N ASN A 58 11.84 -6.66 12.14
CA ASN A 58 10.94 -5.53 11.98
C ASN A 58 10.14 -5.37 13.27
N SER A 59 10.10 -4.15 13.80
CA SER A 59 9.34 -3.85 15.01
C SER A 59 7.82 -3.95 14.83
N ASN A 60 7.32 -4.23 13.62
CA ASN A 60 5.90 -4.28 13.32
C ASN A 60 5.53 -5.57 12.55
N PRO A 61 4.69 -6.45 13.13
CA PRO A 61 4.33 -7.74 12.53
C PRO A 61 3.57 -7.62 11.20
N LEU A 62 3.00 -6.45 10.90
CA LEU A 62 2.38 -6.19 9.59
C LEU A 62 3.40 -6.35 8.45
N PHE A 63 4.62 -5.84 8.64
CA PHE A 63 5.65 -5.88 7.61
C PHE A 63 6.23 -7.28 7.43
N ASP A 64 6.27 -8.09 8.49
CA ASP A 64 6.65 -9.51 8.37
C ASP A 64 5.65 -10.30 7.54
N ILE A 65 4.35 -10.05 7.76
CA ILE A 65 3.27 -10.66 6.96
C ILE A 65 3.32 -10.15 5.51
N ALA A 66 3.61 -8.86 5.31
CA ALA A 66 3.75 -8.25 4.00
C ALA A 66 4.90 -8.89 3.21
N ALA A 67 6.09 -8.95 3.81
CA ALA A 67 7.28 -9.55 3.20
C ALA A 67 7.07 -11.04 2.90
N ALA A 68 6.48 -11.80 3.83
CA ALA A 68 6.13 -13.19 3.57
C ALA A 68 5.15 -13.34 2.40
N SER A 69 4.15 -12.47 2.30
CA SER A 69 3.16 -12.49 1.21
C SER A 69 3.79 -12.13 -0.15
N ILE A 70 4.66 -11.12 -0.18
CA ILE A 70 5.42 -10.72 -1.38
C ILE A 70 6.37 -11.85 -1.80
N ASN A 71 7.05 -12.48 -0.85
CA ASN A 71 7.98 -13.58 -1.12
C ASN A 71 7.27 -14.83 -1.64
N ILE A 72 6.13 -15.22 -1.06
CA ILE A 72 5.30 -16.33 -1.58
C ILE A 72 4.89 -16.03 -3.02
N ARG A 73 4.31 -14.84 -3.27
CA ARG A 73 3.90 -14.42 -4.62
C ARG A 73 5.07 -14.44 -5.60
N THR A 74 6.22 -13.91 -5.21
CA THR A 74 7.41 -13.82 -6.07
C THR A 74 8.01 -15.20 -6.34
N LYS A 75 7.96 -16.12 -5.37
CA LYS A 75 8.42 -17.50 -5.54
C LYS A 75 7.50 -18.27 -6.48
N ASP A 76 6.19 -18.21 -6.25
CA ASP A 76 5.19 -18.87 -7.10
C ASP A 76 5.25 -18.30 -8.53
N ALA A 77 5.50 -17.00 -8.67
CA ALA A 77 5.72 -16.34 -9.95
C ALA A 77 6.97 -16.81 -10.71
N LYS A 78 8.04 -17.17 -10.00
CA LYS A 78 9.30 -17.64 -10.60
C LYS A 78 9.28 -19.11 -10.96
N GLU A 79 8.40 -19.91 -10.35
CA GLU A 79 8.36 -21.36 -10.55
C GLU A 79 7.38 -21.80 -11.65
N GLU A 80 6.33 -21.02 -11.98
CA GLU A 80 5.30 -21.49 -12.94
C GLU A 80 4.73 -20.46 -13.94
N LEU A 81 5.12 -19.17 -13.91
CA LEU A 81 4.43 -18.12 -14.68
C LEU A 81 5.30 -17.44 -15.75
N SER A 82 4.69 -17.12 -16.89
CA SER A 82 5.30 -16.29 -17.94
C SER A 82 5.48 -14.83 -17.47
N VAL A 83 6.42 -14.08 -18.08
CA VAL A 83 6.67 -12.67 -17.72
C VAL A 83 5.40 -11.82 -17.70
N GLU A 84 4.45 -12.07 -18.61
CA GLU A 84 3.15 -11.39 -18.66
C GLU A 84 2.21 -11.78 -17.52
N GLU A 85 2.28 -13.02 -17.02
CA GLU A 85 1.53 -13.47 -15.84
C GLU A 85 2.14 -12.94 -14.53
N ILE A 86 3.47 -12.79 -14.48
CA ILE A 86 4.17 -12.13 -13.36
C ILE A 86 3.68 -10.69 -13.19
N PHE A 87 3.47 -9.96 -14.30
CA PHE A 87 2.91 -8.60 -14.27
C PHE A 87 1.46 -8.53 -13.78
N THR A 88 0.71 -9.65 -13.78
CA THR A 88 -0.66 -9.70 -13.26
C THR A 88 -0.76 -10.00 -11.76
N ILE A 89 0.36 -10.29 -11.08
CA ILE A 89 0.40 -10.38 -9.61
C ILE A 89 0.64 -8.99 -9.05
N GLU A 90 -0.35 -8.13 -9.20
CA GLU A 90 -0.26 -6.75 -8.76
C GLU A 90 -0.27 -6.63 -7.24
N PRO A 91 0.34 -5.56 -6.68
CA PRO A 91 0.27 -5.29 -5.26
C PRO A 91 -1.18 -5.09 -4.85
N THR A 92 -1.70 -6.02 -4.03
CA THR A 92 -3.08 -5.92 -3.53
C THR A 92 -3.21 -4.81 -2.48
N TYR A 93 -2.10 -4.45 -1.84
CA TYR A 93 -2.04 -3.52 -0.72
C TYR A 93 -0.94 -2.48 -0.93
N LEU A 94 -1.23 -1.25 -0.50
CA LEU A 94 -0.26 -0.22 -0.19
C LEU A 94 0.04 -0.28 1.30
N TYR A 95 1.31 -0.36 1.65
CA TYR A 95 1.72 -0.35 3.05
C TYR A 95 2.05 1.07 3.48
N LEU A 96 1.51 1.48 4.62
CA LEU A 96 1.61 2.83 5.16
C LEU A 96 2.22 2.83 6.56
N GLU A 97 3.01 3.84 6.90
CA GLU A 97 3.51 4.15 8.24
C GLU A 97 2.96 5.48 8.78
N ASP A 98 2.93 5.61 10.12
CA ASP A 98 2.44 6.82 10.82
C ASP A 98 1.07 7.27 10.30
N VAL A 99 0.12 6.36 10.41
CA VAL A 99 -1.17 6.40 9.74
C VAL A 99 -2.19 7.10 10.62
N THR A 100 -2.99 7.97 10.00
CA THR A 100 -4.17 8.59 10.60
C THR A 100 -5.39 8.23 9.78
N ILE A 101 -6.42 7.69 10.43
CA ILE A 101 -7.72 7.39 9.84
C ILE A 101 -8.73 8.38 10.42
N LYS A 102 -9.41 9.14 9.56
CA LYS A 102 -10.46 10.10 9.92
C LYS A 102 -11.80 9.65 9.34
N SER A 103 -12.80 9.42 10.19
CA SER A 103 -14.18 9.22 9.75
C SER A 103 -14.77 10.57 9.32
N LEU A 104 -15.34 10.63 8.12
CA LEU A 104 -16.04 11.82 7.61
C LEU A 104 -17.40 12.00 8.29
N ALA A 105 -18.10 10.90 8.59
CA ALA A 105 -19.40 10.94 9.24
C ALA A 105 -19.34 11.44 10.69
N SER A 106 -18.33 11.00 11.46
CA SER A 106 -18.21 11.33 12.89
C SER A 106 -17.13 12.37 13.22
N GLY A 107 -16.19 12.62 12.31
CA GLY A 107 -15.02 13.47 12.56
C GLY A 107 -13.92 12.83 13.40
N ASN A 108 -14.16 11.64 13.96
CA ASN A 108 -13.21 10.94 14.83
C ASN A 108 -11.91 10.57 14.07
N LYS A 109 -10.78 10.73 14.76
CA LYS A 109 -9.44 10.41 14.27
C LYS A 109 -8.85 9.26 15.09
N THR A 110 -8.25 8.29 14.41
CA THR A 110 -7.48 7.18 15.00
C THR A 110 -6.09 7.16 14.38
N SER A 111 -5.06 7.02 15.22
CA SER A 111 -3.67 6.90 14.77
C SER A 111 -3.17 5.46 14.90
N LEU A 112 -2.46 4.97 13.89
CA LEU A 112 -1.89 3.62 13.81
C LEU A 112 -0.42 3.71 13.40
N ALA A 113 0.42 2.83 13.95
CA ALA A 113 1.84 2.80 13.59
C ALA A 113 2.07 2.35 12.13
N ALA A 114 1.30 1.36 11.66
CA ALA A 114 1.30 0.94 10.26
C ALA A 114 -0.09 0.44 9.82
N PHE A 115 -0.32 0.41 8.51
CA PHE A 115 -1.57 -0.04 7.92
C PHE A 115 -1.36 -0.60 6.50
N ALA A 116 -2.06 -1.68 6.17
CA ALA A 116 -2.11 -2.21 4.79
C ALA A 116 -3.43 -1.79 4.15
N LEU A 117 -3.36 -0.83 3.22
CA LEU A 117 -4.50 -0.30 2.50
C LEU A 117 -4.72 -1.07 1.20
N ARG A 118 -5.87 -1.73 1.06
CA ARG A 118 -6.20 -2.43 -0.20
C ARG A 118 -6.39 -1.42 -1.33
N ILE A 119 -5.65 -1.57 -2.43
CA ILE A 119 -5.66 -0.59 -3.53
C ILE A 119 -7.06 -0.45 -4.14
N SER A 120 -7.75 -1.58 -4.36
CA SER A 120 -9.10 -1.61 -4.93
C SER A 120 -10.19 -1.00 -4.03
N SER A 121 -9.85 -0.52 -2.83
CA SER A 121 -10.79 0.18 -1.93
C SER A 121 -10.65 1.71 -1.98
N ILE A 122 -9.71 2.22 -2.76
CA ILE A 122 -9.42 3.65 -2.85
C ILE A 122 -10.36 4.28 -3.87
N ASP A 123 -11.26 5.16 -3.40
CA ASP A 123 -12.18 5.91 -4.26
C ASP A 123 -11.54 7.17 -4.86
N GLY A 124 -10.51 7.69 -4.20
CA GLY A 124 -9.84 8.92 -4.61
C GLY A 124 -8.57 9.19 -3.82
N LEU A 125 -7.79 10.15 -4.31
CA LEU A 125 -6.46 10.44 -3.76
C LEU A 125 -6.15 11.94 -3.83
N SER A 126 -5.55 12.50 -2.77
CA SER A 126 -5.24 13.93 -2.69
C SER A 126 -3.90 14.24 -1.99
N ALA A 127 -3.31 15.36 -2.40
CA ALA A 127 -2.26 16.16 -1.78
C ALA A 127 -2.72 17.08 -0.62
N GLY A 128 -2.36 16.89 0.65
CA GLY A 128 -2.68 17.91 1.67
C GLY A 128 -2.47 17.49 3.13
N SER A 129 -3.10 18.22 4.06
CA SER A 129 -3.17 17.86 5.48
C SER A 129 -4.61 17.55 5.89
N LEU A 130 -4.77 16.82 7.00
CA LEU A 130 -6.06 16.50 7.64
C LEU A 130 -6.48 17.53 8.70
N ASP A 131 -5.82 18.69 8.71
CA ASP A 131 -5.97 19.78 9.68
C ASP A 131 -7.00 20.81 9.24
#